data_AF-A0A349YQS8-F1
#
_entry.id   AF-A0A349YQS8-F1
#
_cell.length_a   1.000
_cell.length_b   1.000
_cell.length_c   1.000
_cell.angle_alpha   90.00
_cell.angle_beta   90.00
_cell.angle_gamma   90.00
#
_symmetry.space_group_name_H-M   'P 1'
#
loop_
_entity.id
_entity.type
_entity.pdbx_description
1 polymer ?
#
loop_
_entity_poly.entity_id
_entity_poly.type
_entity_poly.pdbx_seq_one_letter_code
_entity_poly.pdbx_strand_id
1 'polypeptide(L)'
;MKHYLNVCDVNGGEIPSVDVITFGSPCQDLSIAGKRVGLKHENNGDDETTRSGLFMEAIRIIKEMREKTNGRYPTFAVWENVPGALSSNKGEDFRIVLTEMCRIKDETVDVPMPKKWGISQRRVAVLCSEQRIKEATMVGNMWVIPSSPEKPIDARSTRYNRTEEKAVKPFLKWVGGKGQLLKEIERYYLFNSEKIKKYAEPFVGGGAVLFDILSKYDLDEVYISDINAELINTYRIIRDDIDVLIEMLHAIQNDFIPLDTENRKAYYMQKRERFNDLKVNGNESVNIEKAALMVFLNKTCFNGLFRVNKKGLFNVPMGSYKNPMICDEKNLRAVSEKLQKVTIVCGDYRESADFIDENTFVYFDPPYRPITDTASFTAYTENLFNDDAQIELARFVDDMDKKGAKIVISNSDPKNSNTDDDFFDNIYSAHKIKRVEATRMINCNSEARGKIKELLISNF
;
A
#
# COMPACT_ATOMS: atom_id res chain seq x y z
N MET A 1 23.40 -55.59 0.81
CA MET A 1 23.46 -54.28 1.49
C MET A 1 24.59 -54.35 2.50
N LYS A 2 25.59 -53.46 2.41
CA LYS A 2 26.72 -53.43 3.35
C LYS A 2 26.47 -52.31 4.36
N HIS A 3 26.58 -52.63 5.65
CA HIS A 3 26.28 -51.70 6.74
C HIS A 3 27.59 -51.14 7.29
N TYR A 4 27.72 -49.81 7.35
CA TYR A 4 28.95 -49.11 7.72
C TYR A 4 28.91 -48.45 9.10
N LEU A 5 27.89 -48.77 9.92
CA LEU A 5 27.73 -48.27 11.29
C LEU A 5 27.55 -46.74 11.33
N ASN A 6 28.16 -46.06 12.30
CA ASN A 6 27.92 -44.66 12.60
C ASN A 6 28.61 -43.73 11.60
N VAL A 7 27.87 -42.78 11.02
CA VAL A 7 28.37 -41.83 10.02
C VAL A 7 29.54 -40.98 10.51
N CYS A 8 29.60 -40.67 11.82
CA CYS A 8 30.69 -39.91 12.42
C CYS A 8 32.04 -40.66 12.35
N ASP A 9 32.01 -41.99 12.33
CA ASP A 9 33.20 -42.84 12.40
C ASP A 9 33.65 -43.35 11.02
N VAL A 10 32.91 -42.97 9.96
CA VAL A 10 33.13 -43.45 8.60
C VAL A 10 34.03 -42.49 7.82
N ASN A 11 35.01 -43.05 7.11
CA ASN A 11 35.82 -42.35 6.11
C ASN A 11 35.23 -42.58 4.71
N GLY A 12 34.78 -41.52 4.05
CA GLY A 12 34.17 -41.55 2.72
C GLY A 12 35.10 -42.04 1.62
N GLY A 13 36.42 -41.89 1.79
CA GLY A 13 37.42 -42.49 0.91
C GLY A 13 37.44 -44.01 1.02
N GLU A 14 37.12 -44.62 2.15
CA GLU A 14 37.18 -46.08 2.32
C GLU A 14 35.91 -46.80 1.84
N ILE A 15 34.84 -46.04 1.56
CA ILE A 15 33.60 -46.56 1.00
C ILE A 15 33.77 -46.80 -0.51
N PRO A 16 33.25 -47.91 -1.07
CA PRO A 16 33.13 -48.08 -2.51
C PRO A 16 32.44 -46.86 -3.14
N SER A 17 33.03 -46.34 -4.21
CA SER A 17 32.48 -45.18 -4.92
C SER A 17 31.08 -45.48 -5.47
N VAL A 18 30.18 -44.51 -5.34
CA VAL A 18 28.80 -44.60 -5.80
C VAL A 18 28.44 -43.38 -6.64
N ASP A 19 27.49 -43.53 -7.57
CA ASP A 19 26.99 -42.43 -8.39
C ASP A 19 26.11 -41.46 -7.59
N VAL A 20 25.34 -41.98 -6.64
CA VAL A 20 24.34 -41.24 -5.87
C VAL A 20 24.54 -41.51 -4.37
N ILE A 21 24.63 -40.44 -3.58
CA ILE A 21 24.51 -40.50 -2.12
C ILE A 21 23.20 -39.84 -1.70
N THR A 22 22.36 -40.56 -0.97
CA THR A 22 21.16 -40.02 -0.32
C THR A 22 21.37 -40.01 1.19
N PHE A 23 21.00 -38.92 1.86
CA PHE A 23 21.16 -38.79 3.30
C PHE A 23 20.12 -37.85 3.90
N GLY A 24 19.78 -38.08 5.16
CA GLY A 24 18.95 -37.17 5.96
C GLY A 24 19.67 -36.79 7.24
N SER A 25 19.31 -35.64 7.81
CA SER A 25 19.73 -35.26 9.16
C SER A 25 18.51 -35.15 10.08
N PRO A 26 18.62 -35.49 11.38
CA PRO A 26 17.55 -35.33 12.34
C PRO A 26 16.96 -33.91 12.25
N CYS A 27 15.65 -33.80 12.02
CA CYS A 27 15.01 -32.53 11.67
C CYS A 27 14.53 -31.71 12.88
N GLN A 28 14.72 -32.22 14.10
CA GLN A 28 14.19 -31.64 15.33
C GLN A 28 14.75 -30.23 15.59
N ASP A 29 16.00 -29.97 15.24
CA ASP A 29 16.62 -28.63 15.43
C ASP A 29 16.30 -27.64 14.29
N LEU A 30 15.55 -28.09 13.26
CA LEU A 30 15.10 -27.30 12.11
C LEU A 30 13.57 -27.17 12.03
N SER A 31 12.85 -27.97 12.82
CA SER A 31 11.39 -28.06 12.79
C SER A 31 10.73 -26.91 13.57
N ILE A 32 9.50 -26.57 13.16
CA ILE A 32 8.63 -25.63 13.86
C ILE A 32 8.27 -26.13 15.28
N ALA A 33 8.18 -27.45 15.44
CA ALA A 33 7.86 -28.10 16.71
C ALA A 33 9.07 -28.25 17.67
N GLY A 34 10.28 -27.87 17.24
CA GLY A 34 11.51 -27.96 18.03
C GLY A 34 12.06 -26.59 18.45
N LYS A 35 13.22 -26.59 19.12
CA LYS A 35 13.87 -25.35 19.64
C LYS A 35 14.53 -24.48 18.56
N ARG A 36 14.55 -24.93 17.30
CA ARG A 36 15.17 -24.23 16.13
C ARG A 36 16.62 -23.80 16.36
N VAL A 37 17.42 -24.69 16.94
CA VAL A 37 18.83 -24.42 17.25
C VAL A 37 19.71 -24.41 15.98
N GLY A 38 19.23 -25.00 14.88
CA GLY A 38 19.87 -24.91 13.55
C GLY A 38 20.94 -25.99 13.29
N LEU A 39 21.75 -25.76 12.25
CA LEU A 39 22.77 -26.69 11.73
C LEU A 39 24.18 -26.53 12.36
N LYS A 40 24.30 -25.88 13.51
CA LYS A 40 25.61 -25.58 14.11
C LYS A 40 26.47 -26.84 14.30
N HIS A 41 27.69 -26.80 13.75
CA HIS A 41 28.74 -27.78 13.98
C HIS A 41 30.06 -27.05 14.26
N GLU A 42 30.91 -27.61 15.11
CA GLU A 42 32.12 -26.99 15.67
C GLU A 42 33.01 -26.29 14.64
N ASN A 43 33.38 -25.04 14.94
CA ASN A 43 34.61 -24.39 14.51
C ASN A 43 34.93 -23.30 15.53
N ASN A 44 35.26 -23.71 16.76
CA ASN A 44 35.83 -22.96 17.90
C ASN A 44 35.08 -23.19 19.22
N GLY A 45 35.42 -24.29 19.91
CA GLY A 45 35.60 -24.33 21.36
C GLY A 45 34.42 -24.26 22.33
N ASP A 46 33.27 -23.63 22.03
CA ASP A 46 32.31 -23.25 23.08
C ASP A 46 30.79 -23.36 22.73
N ASP A 47 30.35 -24.15 21.75
CA ASP A 47 28.92 -24.27 21.40
C ASP A 47 28.39 -25.72 21.42
N GLU A 48 27.19 -25.94 21.99
CA GLU A 48 26.47 -27.23 22.08
C GLU A 48 26.21 -27.89 20.70
N THR A 49 26.47 -29.20 20.59
CA THR A 49 26.24 -30.03 19.40
C THR A 49 24.74 -30.21 19.11
N THR A 50 24.29 -29.83 17.91
CA THR A 50 22.90 -30.08 17.48
C THR A 50 22.77 -31.41 16.73
N ARG A 51 21.63 -32.08 16.87
CA ARG A 51 21.38 -33.37 16.20
C ARG A 51 21.26 -33.20 14.70
N SER A 52 20.79 -32.04 14.24
CA SER A 52 20.78 -31.67 12.82
C SER A 52 22.18 -31.46 12.22
N GLY A 53 23.22 -31.32 13.05
CA GLY A 53 24.63 -31.16 12.64
C GLY A 53 25.21 -32.35 11.87
N LEU A 54 24.58 -33.54 11.90
CA LEU A 54 24.96 -34.70 11.08
C LEU A 54 24.94 -34.43 9.57
N PHE A 55 24.30 -33.35 9.14
CA PHE A 55 24.45 -32.82 7.79
C PHE A 55 25.94 -32.60 7.42
N MET A 56 26.73 -32.04 8.33
CA MET A 56 28.15 -31.74 8.08
C MET A 56 28.99 -33.00 7.92
N GLU A 57 28.68 -34.06 8.67
CA GLU A 57 29.33 -35.36 8.53
C GLU A 57 29.05 -36.00 7.16
N ALA A 58 27.82 -35.85 6.64
CA ALA A 58 27.50 -36.30 5.29
C ALA A 58 28.28 -35.50 4.23
N ILE A 59 28.42 -34.18 4.40
CA ILE A 59 29.25 -33.34 3.51
C ILE A 59 30.72 -33.78 3.55
N ARG A 60 31.27 -34.05 4.74
CA ARG A 60 32.64 -34.56 4.92
C ARG A 60 32.86 -35.85 4.12
N ILE A 61 31.99 -36.84 4.28
CA ILE A 61 32.06 -38.11 3.56
C ILE A 61 32.02 -37.91 2.04
N ILE A 62 31.15 -37.01 1.55
CA ILE A 62 31.07 -36.71 0.12
C ILE A 62 32.37 -36.08 -0.38
N LYS A 63 32.96 -35.14 0.36
CA LYS A 63 34.24 -34.50 0.02
C LYS A 63 35.37 -35.54 -0.03
N GLU A 64 35.49 -36.39 0.98
CA GLU A 64 36.50 -37.46 1.04
C GLU A 64 36.38 -38.45 -0.13
N MET A 65 35.15 -38.84 -0.50
CA MET A 65 34.92 -39.71 -1.67
C MET A 65 35.29 -39.02 -2.98
N ARG A 66 34.99 -37.71 -3.11
CA ARG A 66 35.37 -36.93 -4.30
C ARG A 66 36.88 -36.78 -4.41
N GLU A 67 37.57 -36.52 -3.31
CA GLU A 67 39.02 -36.44 -3.30
C GLU A 67 39.64 -37.75 -3.79
N LYS A 68 39.24 -38.90 -3.23
CA LYS A 68 39.74 -40.21 -3.66
C LYS A 68 39.46 -40.53 -5.13
N THR A 69 38.36 -40.01 -5.67
CA THR A 69 37.91 -40.31 -7.03
C THR A 69 38.27 -39.22 -8.03
N ASN A 70 39.17 -38.28 -7.66
CA ASN A 70 39.56 -37.13 -8.49
C ASN A 70 38.34 -36.32 -8.99
N GLY A 71 37.35 -36.14 -8.12
CA GLY A 71 36.12 -35.39 -8.37
C GLY A 71 35.06 -36.13 -9.18
N ARG A 72 35.27 -37.41 -9.50
CA ARG A 72 34.34 -38.20 -10.33
C ARG A 72 33.09 -38.67 -9.57
N TYR A 73 33.23 -39.06 -8.30
CA TYR A 73 32.14 -39.63 -7.50
C TYR A 73 32.02 -39.01 -6.09
N PRO A 74 30.81 -38.89 -5.53
CA PRO A 74 29.54 -39.13 -6.19
C PRO A 74 29.21 -38.04 -7.22
N THR A 75 28.36 -38.41 -8.18
CA THR A 75 27.84 -37.48 -9.19
C THR A 75 26.65 -36.70 -8.64
N PHE A 76 25.82 -37.34 -7.81
CA PHE A 76 24.66 -36.72 -7.18
C PHE A 76 24.69 -36.91 -5.67
N ALA A 77 24.38 -35.84 -4.95
CA ALA A 77 24.10 -35.87 -3.51
C ALA A 77 22.67 -35.36 -3.30
N VAL A 78 21.85 -36.16 -2.63
CA VAL A 78 20.44 -35.83 -2.34
C VAL A 78 20.28 -35.76 -0.84
N TRP A 79 19.94 -34.57 -0.35
CA TRP A 79 19.62 -34.36 1.05
C TRP A 79 18.10 -34.41 1.25
N GLU A 80 17.64 -35.41 1.99
CA GLU A 80 16.25 -35.55 2.39
C GLU A 80 16.03 -34.84 3.74
N ASN A 81 15.20 -33.79 3.76
CA ASN A 81 14.89 -33.11 5.02
C ASN A 81 13.52 -32.39 5.01
N VAL A 82 13.14 -31.85 6.17
CA VAL A 82 11.87 -31.16 6.40
C VAL A 82 11.84 -29.74 5.82
N PRO A 83 10.65 -29.23 5.41
CA PRO A 83 10.46 -27.84 4.97
C PRO A 83 10.94 -26.77 5.97
N GLY A 84 11.05 -27.12 7.26
CA GLY A 84 11.51 -26.22 8.32
C GLY A 84 12.90 -25.61 8.07
N ALA A 85 13.80 -26.35 7.41
CA ALA A 85 15.15 -25.87 7.06
C ALA A 85 15.13 -24.56 6.25
N LEU A 86 14.11 -24.37 5.40
CA LEU A 86 13.94 -23.16 4.57
C LEU A 86 13.61 -21.90 5.39
N SER A 87 13.08 -22.07 6.60
CA SER A 87 12.55 -20.97 7.43
C SER A 87 13.28 -20.81 8.77
N SER A 88 14.07 -21.81 9.18
CA SER A 88 14.88 -21.77 10.39
C SER A 88 15.94 -20.67 10.31
N ASN A 89 16.20 -20.00 11.43
CA ASN A 89 17.12 -18.87 11.54
C ASN A 89 16.97 -17.82 10.43
N LYS A 90 15.73 -17.52 10.03
CA LYS A 90 15.39 -16.57 8.94
C LYS A 90 15.99 -16.94 7.57
N GLY A 91 16.18 -18.23 7.32
CA GLY A 91 16.75 -18.78 6.09
C GLY A 91 18.26 -19.00 6.14
N GLU A 92 18.92 -18.71 7.26
CA GLU A 92 20.37 -18.88 7.40
C GLU A 92 20.80 -20.36 7.35
N ASP A 93 20.04 -21.27 7.96
CA ASP A 93 20.36 -22.70 7.95
C ASP A 93 20.31 -23.28 6.52
N PHE A 94 19.33 -22.87 5.72
CA PHE A 94 19.27 -23.29 4.31
C PHE A 94 20.41 -22.71 3.48
N ARG A 95 20.83 -21.46 3.76
CA ARG A 95 22.01 -20.89 3.12
C ARG A 95 23.26 -21.69 3.44
N ILE A 96 23.45 -22.09 4.70
CA ILE A 96 24.57 -22.95 5.13
C ILE A 96 24.57 -24.27 4.34
N VAL A 97 23.40 -24.92 4.19
CA VAL A 97 23.28 -26.12 3.35
C VAL A 97 23.72 -25.88 1.92
N LEU A 98 23.21 -24.82 1.29
CA LEU A 98 23.56 -24.49 -0.09
C LEU A 98 25.06 -24.21 -0.24
N THR A 99 25.62 -23.42 0.68
CA THR A 99 27.06 -23.10 0.70
C THR A 99 27.89 -24.37 0.81
N GLU A 100 27.61 -25.24 1.77
CA GLU A 100 28.41 -26.45 1.98
C GLU A 100 28.27 -27.46 0.84
N MET A 101 27.07 -27.59 0.25
CA MET A 101 26.88 -28.41 -0.95
C MET A 101 27.65 -27.85 -2.17
N CYS A 102 27.72 -26.53 -2.33
CA CYS A 102 28.54 -25.92 -3.38
C CYS A 102 30.04 -26.09 -3.13
N ARG A 103 30.47 -25.99 -1.86
CA ARG A 103 31.88 -26.16 -1.44
C ARG A 103 32.44 -27.55 -1.63
N ILE A 104 31.59 -28.55 -1.86
CA ILE A 104 32.02 -29.89 -2.31
C ILE A 104 32.82 -29.82 -3.63
N LYS A 105 32.50 -28.85 -4.51
CA LYS A 105 33.16 -28.68 -5.80
C LYS A 105 34.18 -27.55 -5.81
N ASP A 106 33.92 -26.48 -5.07
CA ASP A 106 34.76 -25.29 -5.01
C ASP A 106 34.66 -24.64 -3.62
N GLU A 107 35.72 -24.81 -2.81
CA GLU A 107 35.77 -24.33 -1.42
C GLU A 107 35.67 -22.80 -1.30
N THR A 108 35.92 -22.06 -2.38
CA THR A 108 35.86 -20.60 -2.40
C THR A 108 34.43 -20.04 -2.52
N VAL A 109 33.46 -20.89 -2.82
CA VAL A 109 32.07 -20.48 -2.98
C VAL A 109 31.46 -20.06 -1.65
N ASP A 110 30.83 -18.88 -1.65
CA ASP A 110 29.93 -18.41 -0.60
C ASP A 110 28.59 -18.08 -1.22
N VAL A 111 27.51 -18.66 -0.67
CA VAL A 111 26.15 -18.37 -1.12
C VAL A 111 25.66 -17.12 -0.39
N PRO A 112 25.41 -16.01 -1.10
CA PRO A 112 25.08 -14.74 -0.48
C PRO A 112 23.68 -14.77 0.16
N MET A 113 23.55 -14.16 1.34
CA MET A 113 22.24 -13.79 1.89
C MET A 113 21.61 -12.67 1.05
N PRO A 114 20.28 -12.66 0.84
CA PRO A 114 19.62 -11.52 0.21
C PRO A 114 19.68 -10.28 1.11
N LYS A 115 20.72 -9.46 0.96
CA LYS A 115 20.76 -8.05 1.41
C LYS A 115 20.69 -7.05 0.24
N LYS A 116 20.65 -7.54 -1.00
CA LYS A 116 20.60 -6.69 -2.18
C LYS A 116 19.26 -5.97 -2.24
N TRP A 117 19.33 -4.63 -2.24
CA TRP A 117 18.27 -3.67 -2.60
C TRP A 117 17.39 -3.10 -1.48
N GLY A 118 17.60 -3.45 -0.20
CA GLY A 118 16.89 -2.84 0.93
C GLY A 118 15.36 -3.05 0.91
N ILE A 119 14.88 -4.08 0.21
CA ILE A 119 13.46 -4.43 0.06
C ILE A 119 13.17 -5.81 0.65
N SER A 120 11.91 -6.05 1.02
CA SER A 120 11.50 -7.33 1.61
C SER A 120 11.62 -8.49 0.61
N GLN A 121 11.84 -9.71 1.11
CA GLN A 121 11.86 -10.93 0.27
C GLN A 121 10.57 -11.10 -0.55
N ARG A 122 9.42 -10.72 0.01
CA ARG A 122 8.15 -10.69 -0.74
C ARG A 122 8.23 -9.80 -1.98
N ARG A 123 8.89 -8.63 -1.89
CA ARG A 123 9.03 -7.73 -3.03
C ARG A 123 10.00 -8.29 -4.08
N VAL A 124 11.07 -8.95 -3.66
CA VAL A 124 11.98 -9.66 -4.57
C VAL A 124 11.23 -10.75 -5.33
N ALA A 125 10.42 -11.55 -4.64
CA ALA A 125 9.62 -12.61 -5.27
C ALA A 125 8.64 -12.06 -6.33
N VAL A 126 8.00 -10.91 -6.07
CA VAL A 126 7.14 -10.22 -7.04
C VAL A 126 7.94 -9.75 -8.27
N LEU A 127 9.14 -9.18 -8.08
CA LEU A 127 10.00 -8.78 -9.21
C LEU A 127 10.43 -9.97 -10.07
N CYS A 128 10.71 -11.11 -9.45
CA CYS A 128 11.03 -12.33 -10.16
C CYS A 128 9.81 -12.90 -10.92
N SER A 129 8.62 -12.95 -10.30
CA SER A 129 7.40 -13.43 -10.96
C SER A 129 6.95 -12.56 -12.13
N GLU A 130 7.27 -11.26 -12.08
CA GLU A 130 7.05 -10.32 -13.18
C GLU A 130 8.13 -10.42 -14.28
N GLN A 131 9.07 -11.37 -14.19
CA GLN A 131 10.21 -11.56 -15.11
C GLN A 131 11.13 -10.33 -15.22
N ARG A 132 11.20 -9.51 -14.17
CA ARG A 132 11.96 -8.25 -14.18
C ARG A 132 13.42 -8.40 -13.77
N ILE A 133 13.78 -9.54 -13.19
CA ILE A 133 15.16 -9.90 -12.86
C ILE A 133 15.58 -10.91 -13.91
N LYS A 134 16.48 -10.49 -14.80
CA LYS A 134 17.01 -11.34 -15.87
C LYS A 134 17.63 -12.60 -15.26
N GLU A 135 17.35 -13.76 -15.86
CA GLU A 135 17.85 -15.08 -15.42
C GLU A 135 17.36 -15.54 -14.03
N ALA A 136 16.38 -14.86 -13.42
CA ALA A 136 15.72 -15.38 -12.24
C ALA A 136 14.88 -16.61 -12.59
N THR A 137 15.07 -17.71 -11.85
CA THR A 137 14.38 -18.98 -12.10
C THR A 137 13.72 -19.49 -10.84
N MET A 138 12.54 -20.08 -10.97
CA MET A 138 11.84 -20.71 -9.85
C MET A 138 12.32 -22.15 -9.69
N VAL A 139 12.84 -22.48 -8.52
CA VAL A 139 13.25 -23.85 -8.15
C VAL A 139 12.43 -24.25 -6.93
N GLY A 140 11.50 -25.19 -7.12
CA GLY A 140 10.45 -25.48 -6.13
C GLY A 140 9.56 -24.25 -5.90
N ASN A 141 9.50 -23.78 -4.65
CA ASN A 141 8.70 -22.60 -4.25
C ASN A 141 9.55 -21.33 -4.07
N MET A 142 10.81 -21.33 -4.51
CA MET A 142 11.74 -20.22 -4.27
C MET A 142 12.30 -19.67 -5.58
N TRP A 143 12.50 -18.35 -5.62
CA TRP A 143 13.17 -17.66 -6.71
C TRP A 143 14.69 -17.66 -6.49
N VAL A 144 15.41 -18.27 -7.43
CA VAL A 144 16.87 -18.19 -7.56
C VAL A 144 17.19 -16.99 -8.45
N ILE A 145 18.06 -16.10 -7.97
CA ILE A 145 18.51 -14.91 -8.70
C ILE A 145 20.03 -14.99 -8.95
N PRO A 146 20.54 -14.41 -10.05
CA PRO A 146 21.98 -14.34 -10.31
C PRO A 146 22.75 -13.66 -9.17
N SER A 147 24.08 -13.85 -9.11
CA SER A 147 24.93 -13.23 -8.08
C SER A 147 25.13 -11.72 -8.28
N SER A 148 25.02 -11.22 -9.52
CA SER A 148 25.19 -9.82 -9.93
C SER A 148 23.96 -9.19 -10.62
N PRO A 149 22.70 -9.37 -10.14
CA PRO A 149 21.56 -8.79 -10.81
C PRO A 149 21.50 -7.29 -10.49
N GLU A 150 21.31 -6.46 -11.51
CA GLU A 150 20.92 -5.07 -11.30
C GLU A 150 19.52 -5.02 -10.71
N LYS A 151 19.27 -4.07 -9.78
CA LYS A 151 17.93 -3.87 -9.24
C LYS A 151 17.04 -3.40 -10.40
N PRO A 152 15.96 -4.14 -10.74
CA PRO A 152 15.04 -3.66 -11.76
C PRO A 152 14.46 -2.33 -11.30
N ILE A 153 14.44 -1.35 -12.21
CA ILE A 153 13.86 -0.03 -11.96
C ILE A 153 12.42 -0.24 -11.44
N ASP A 154 12.14 0.14 -10.19
CA ASP A 154 10.80 -0.03 -9.61
C ASP A 154 9.85 0.94 -10.33
N ALA A 155 8.80 0.44 -10.98
CA ALA A 155 7.77 1.28 -11.58
C ALA A 155 7.10 2.24 -10.57
N ARG A 156 7.22 1.95 -9.26
CA ARG A 156 6.81 2.85 -8.18
C ARG A 156 7.87 3.90 -7.83
N SER A 157 9.16 3.65 -8.12
CA SER A 157 10.20 4.68 -8.09
C SER A 157 10.18 5.57 -9.34
N THR A 158 9.68 5.07 -10.48
CA THR A 158 9.48 5.91 -11.69
C THR A 158 8.24 6.79 -11.60
N ARG A 159 7.44 6.72 -10.53
CA ARG A 159 6.54 7.84 -10.18
C ARG A 159 7.30 9.13 -9.89
N TYR A 160 8.60 9.04 -9.63
CA TYR A 160 9.46 10.17 -9.29
C TYR A 160 10.45 10.57 -10.37
N ASN A 161 10.48 9.92 -11.54
CA ASN A 161 11.39 10.31 -12.61
C ASN A 161 10.88 9.84 -13.98
N ARG A 162 9.93 10.58 -14.53
CA ARG A 162 9.83 10.93 -15.96
C ARG A 162 8.82 12.07 -16.08
N THR A 163 9.31 13.22 -16.54
CA THR A 163 8.60 14.50 -16.72
C THR A 163 7.98 15.06 -15.44
N GLU A 164 8.81 15.58 -14.52
CA GLU A 164 8.36 16.52 -13.48
C GLU A 164 8.03 17.88 -14.14
N GLU A 165 6.86 17.95 -14.78
CA GLU A 165 6.10 19.20 -14.75
C GLU A 165 5.17 19.10 -13.55
N LYS A 166 5.39 19.95 -12.54
CA LYS A 166 4.40 20.53 -11.60
C LYS A 166 3.13 19.72 -11.23
N ALA A 167 3.15 18.40 -11.13
CA ALA A 167 1.94 17.63 -10.84
C ALA A 167 1.58 17.78 -9.35
N VAL A 168 0.58 18.62 -9.07
CA VAL A 168 0.00 18.79 -7.73
C VAL A 168 -0.75 17.51 -7.36
N LYS A 169 -0.54 17.01 -6.14
CA LYS A 169 -1.21 15.79 -5.64
C LYS A 169 -1.99 16.08 -4.36
N PRO A 170 -3.05 15.29 -4.07
CA PRO A 170 -3.73 15.31 -2.78
C PRO A 170 -2.78 15.35 -1.59
N PHE A 171 -2.99 16.31 -0.69
CA PHE A 171 -2.16 16.48 0.51
C PHE A 171 -2.48 15.43 1.59
N LEU A 172 -3.70 14.87 1.60
CA LEU A 172 -4.12 13.77 2.47
C LEU A 172 -4.35 12.48 1.69
N LYS A 173 -4.19 11.35 2.39
CA LYS A 173 -4.84 10.11 1.95
C LYS A 173 -6.31 10.20 2.33
N TRP A 174 -7.19 9.96 1.37
CA TRP A 174 -8.64 9.98 1.57
C TRP A 174 -9.25 8.67 1.11
N VAL A 175 -10.21 8.16 1.88
CA VAL A 175 -10.96 6.96 1.50
C VAL A 175 -11.77 7.29 0.24
N GLY A 176 -11.77 6.38 -0.73
CA GLY A 176 -12.43 6.61 -2.02
C GLY A 176 -11.65 7.49 -3.00
N GLY A 177 -10.43 7.93 -2.67
CA GLY A 177 -9.63 8.80 -3.53
C GLY A 177 -9.45 8.25 -4.96
N LYS A 178 -9.87 9.04 -5.95
CA LYS A 178 -10.00 8.65 -7.36
C LYS A 178 -8.71 8.59 -8.18
N GLY A 179 -7.55 8.59 -7.51
CA GLY A 179 -6.24 8.58 -8.15
C GLY A 179 -6.00 7.42 -9.14
N GLN A 180 -6.64 6.27 -8.93
CA GLN A 180 -6.55 5.12 -9.86
C GLN A 180 -7.47 5.26 -11.08
N LEU A 181 -8.55 6.05 -10.97
CA LEU A 181 -9.57 6.25 -12.01
C LEU A 181 -9.37 7.52 -12.83
N LEU A 182 -8.39 8.37 -12.48
CA LEU A 182 -8.13 9.64 -13.19
C LEU A 182 -8.07 9.47 -14.72
N LYS A 183 -7.42 8.44 -15.24
CA LYS A 183 -7.33 8.20 -16.70
C LYS A 183 -8.67 7.88 -17.38
N GLU A 184 -9.64 7.35 -16.65
CA GLU A 184 -10.99 7.12 -17.17
C GLU A 184 -11.86 8.37 -17.02
N ILE A 185 -11.72 9.09 -15.89
CA ILE A 185 -12.45 10.33 -15.62
C ILE A 185 -12.01 11.46 -16.56
N GLU A 186 -10.70 11.57 -16.84
CA GLU A 186 -10.11 12.57 -17.73
C GLU A 186 -10.72 12.57 -19.14
N ARG A 187 -11.25 11.44 -19.59
CA ARG A 187 -11.92 11.32 -20.89
C ARG A 187 -13.22 12.12 -20.98
N TYR A 188 -13.77 12.54 -19.84
CA TYR A 188 -14.97 13.34 -19.77
C TYR A 188 -14.68 14.84 -19.62
N TYR A 189 -13.43 15.26 -19.45
CA TYR A 189 -13.10 16.67 -19.31
C TYR A 189 -13.41 17.43 -20.60
N LEU A 190 -14.24 18.48 -20.48
CA LEU A 190 -14.69 19.31 -21.59
C LEU A 190 -14.04 20.71 -21.62
N PHE A 191 -12.97 20.92 -20.85
CA PHE A 191 -12.31 22.22 -20.69
C PHE A 191 -11.55 22.74 -21.92
N ASN A 192 -11.37 21.91 -22.95
CA ASN A 192 -10.88 22.37 -24.25
C ASN A 192 -11.98 23.04 -25.11
N SER A 193 -13.23 22.98 -24.68
CA SER A 193 -14.35 23.68 -25.32
C SER A 193 -14.39 25.14 -24.86
N GLU A 194 -14.71 26.08 -25.76
CA GLU A 194 -14.91 27.49 -25.39
C GLU A 194 -16.06 27.70 -24.39
N LYS A 195 -16.97 26.72 -24.25
CA LYS A 195 -18.17 26.83 -23.42
C LYS A 195 -17.94 26.49 -21.95
N ILE A 196 -17.12 25.49 -21.64
CA ILE A 196 -16.96 24.98 -20.27
C ILE A 196 -15.74 25.60 -19.62
N LYS A 197 -15.98 26.54 -18.69
CA LYS A 197 -14.91 27.33 -18.03
C LYS A 197 -14.97 27.28 -16.51
N LYS A 198 -16.05 26.73 -15.94
CA LYS A 198 -16.23 26.58 -14.50
C LYS A 198 -16.12 25.11 -14.08
N TYR A 199 -15.62 24.87 -12.88
CA TYR A 199 -15.56 23.53 -12.29
C TYR A 199 -16.20 23.50 -10.91
N ALA A 200 -17.05 22.51 -10.65
CA ALA A 200 -17.57 22.23 -9.33
C ALA A 200 -17.27 20.78 -8.90
N GLU A 201 -16.74 20.60 -7.69
CA GLU A 201 -16.57 19.29 -7.04
C GLU A 201 -17.26 19.28 -5.67
N PRO A 202 -18.59 19.10 -5.62
CA PRO A 202 -19.27 18.76 -4.39
C PRO A 202 -18.85 17.34 -3.98
N PHE A 203 -18.45 17.15 -2.71
CA PHE A 203 -17.75 15.96 -2.19
C PHE A 203 -16.25 15.87 -2.54
N VAL A 204 -15.52 16.98 -2.40
CA VAL A 204 -14.10 17.05 -2.82
C VAL A 204 -13.21 16.00 -2.17
N GLY A 205 -13.45 15.63 -0.90
CA GLY A 205 -12.63 14.66 -0.18
C GLY A 205 -11.13 14.98 -0.27
N GLY A 206 -10.34 14.07 -0.87
CA GLY A 206 -8.90 14.29 -1.07
C GLY A 206 -8.53 15.20 -2.24
N GLY A 207 -9.48 15.57 -3.11
CA GLY A 207 -9.28 16.44 -4.27
C GLY A 207 -8.47 15.82 -5.40
N ALA A 208 -8.56 14.50 -5.59
CA ALA A 208 -7.79 13.83 -6.65
C ALA A 208 -8.17 14.35 -8.05
N VAL A 209 -9.46 14.56 -8.31
CA VAL A 209 -9.96 15.09 -9.59
C VAL A 209 -9.68 16.60 -9.67
N LEU A 210 -9.96 17.36 -8.61
CA LEU A 210 -9.58 18.78 -8.48
C LEU A 210 -8.14 19.04 -8.92
N PHE A 211 -7.16 18.39 -8.30
CA PHE A 211 -5.75 18.68 -8.59
C PHE A 211 -5.30 18.17 -9.96
N ASP A 212 -5.95 17.15 -10.52
CA ASP A 212 -5.72 16.71 -11.90
C ASP A 212 -6.20 17.77 -12.91
N ILE A 213 -7.39 18.34 -12.68
CA ILE A 213 -7.95 19.42 -13.51
C ILE A 213 -7.12 20.71 -13.38
N LEU A 214 -6.86 21.17 -12.14
CA LEU A 214 -6.12 22.41 -11.90
C LEU A 214 -4.67 22.36 -12.39
N SER A 215 -4.11 21.16 -12.58
CA SER A 215 -2.77 21.00 -13.14
C SER A 215 -2.74 21.09 -14.66
N LYS A 216 -3.87 20.87 -15.34
CA LYS A 216 -3.96 20.76 -16.81
C LYS A 216 -4.68 21.94 -17.46
N TYR A 217 -5.60 22.57 -16.75
CA TYR A 217 -6.49 23.60 -17.29
C TYR A 217 -6.45 24.86 -16.42
N ASP A 218 -6.58 26.02 -17.07
CA ASP A 218 -6.89 27.29 -16.40
C ASP A 218 -8.39 27.49 -16.49
N LEU A 219 -9.02 27.77 -15.35
CA LEU A 219 -10.48 27.87 -15.21
C LEU A 219 -10.82 29.25 -14.64
N ASP A 220 -11.96 29.78 -15.05
CA ASP A 220 -12.42 31.11 -14.63
C ASP A 220 -12.83 31.06 -13.15
N GLU A 221 -13.60 30.05 -12.77
CA GLU A 221 -14.11 29.87 -11.42
C GLU A 221 -14.13 28.39 -11.03
N VAL A 222 -13.77 28.11 -9.78
CA VAL A 222 -13.72 26.74 -9.24
C VAL A 222 -14.40 26.71 -7.88
N TYR A 223 -15.31 25.76 -7.70
CA TYR A 223 -16.04 25.52 -6.48
C TYR A 223 -15.74 24.12 -5.95
N ILE A 224 -15.40 24.02 -4.67
CA ILE A 224 -15.33 22.74 -3.96
C ILE A 224 -16.11 22.80 -2.67
N SER A 225 -16.75 21.70 -2.32
CA SER A 225 -17.37 21.56 -1.00
C SER A 225 -17.25 20.16 -0.42
N ASP A 226 -17.29 20.09 0.90
CA ASP A 226 -17.42 18.87 1.67
C ASP A 226 -18.17 19.18 2.96
N ILE A 227 -18.88 18.20 3.49
CA ILE A 227 -19.56 18.30 4.79
C ILE A 227 -18.56 18.19 5.95
N ASN A 228 -17.37 17.64 5.71
CA ASN A 228 -16.33 17.50 6.72
C ASN A 228 -15.65 18.84 7.02
N ALA A 229 -16.08 19.47 8.12
CA ALA A 229 -15.55 20.76 8.57
C ALA A 229 -14.04 20.75 8.83
N GLU A 230 -13.45 19.66 9.32
CA GLU A 230 -12.00 19.59 9.56
C GLU A 230 -11.21 19.56 8.26
N LEU A 231 -11.72 18.84 7.25
CA LEU A 231 -11.15 18.81 5.92
C LEU A 231 -11.18 20.20 5.29
N ILE A 232 -12.35 20.85 5.29
CA ILE A 232 -12.51 22.18 4.68
C ILE A 232 -11.68 23.24 5.43
N ASN A 233 -11.61 23.17 6.76
CA ASN A 233 -10.66 23.97 7.53
C ASN A 233 -9.23 23.79 7.02
N THR A 234 -8.80 22.55 6.80
CA THR A 234 -7.43 22.27 6.33
C THR A 234 -7.19 22.80 4.92
N TYR A 235 -8.16 22.69 4.01
CA TYR A 235 -8.09 23.31 2.68
C TYR A 235 -7.95 24.84 2.76
N ARG A 236 -8.73 25.51 3.62
CA ARG A 236 -8.67 26.97 3.83
C ARG A 236 -7.33 27.41 4.40
N ILE A 237 -6.84 26.74 5.45
CA ILE A 237 -5.51 27.02 6.02
C ILE A 237 -4.39 26.81 4.99
N ILE A 238 -4.45 25.77 4.16
CA ILE A 238 -3.44 25.57 3.10
C ILE A 238 -3.50 26.72 2.08
N ARG A 239 -4.68 27.23 1.74
CA ARG A 239 -4.84 28.37 0.83
C ARG A 239 -4.33 29.67 1.47
N ASP A 240 -4.71 29.93 2.71
CA ASP A 240 -4.62 31.27 3.30
C ASP A 240 -3.39 31.45 4.22
N ASP A 241 -2.92 30.40 4.89
CA ASP A 241 -1.90 30.46 5.97
C ASP A 241 -0.79 29.39 5.82
N ILE A 242 -0.34 29.16 4.58
CA ILE A 242 0.54 28.04 4.24
C ILE A 242 1.88 28.04 4.97
N ASP A 243 2.50 29.21 5.16
CA ASP A 243 3.82 29.32 5.78
C ASP A 243 3.78 28.90 7.25
N VAL A 244 2.79 29.40 8.00
CA VAL A 244 2.60 29.04 9.41
C VAL A 244 2.25 27.56 9.54
N LEU A 245 1.44 27.01 8.63
CA LEU A 245 1.14 25.57 8.63
C LEU A 245 2.39 24.72 8.40
N ILE A 246 3.27 25.12 7.47
CA ILE A 246 4.53 24.43 7.19
C ILE A 246 5.45 24.45 8.41
N GLU A 247 5.58 25.59 9.08
CA GLU A 247 6.36 25.71 10.32
C GLU A 247 5.85 24.74 11.41
N MET A 248 4.53 24.69 11.62
CA MET A 248 3.92 23.77 12.59
C MET A 248 4.14 22.30 12.21
N LEU A 249 4.00 21.94 10.92
CA LEU A 249 4.20 20.58 10.46
C LEU A 249 5.67 20.14 10.55
N HIS A 250 6.61 21.04 10.27
CA HIS A 250 8.04 20.78 10.47
C HIS A 250 8.36 20.58 11.95
N ALA A 251 7.83 21.40 12.84
CA ALA A 251 8.00 21.22 14.29
C ALA A 251 7.47 19.85 14.74
N ILE A 252 6.23 19.51 14.37
CA ILE A 252 5.64 18.19 14.68
C ILE A 252 6.49 17.05 14.11
N GLN A 253 6.99 17.19 12.88
CA GLN A 253 7.81 16.18 12.23
C GLN A 253 9.15 15.99 12.95
N ASN A 254 9.82 17.07 13.32
CA ASN A 254 11.10 17.08 14.02
C ASN A 254 10.98 16.53 15.44
N ASP A 255 9.84 16.75 16.10
CA ASP A 255 9.56 16.15 17.40
C ASP A 255 9.26 14.65 17.26
N PHE A 256 8.47 14.24 16.26
CA PHE A 256 7.93 12.89 16.18
C PHE A 256 8.90 11.86 15.60
N ILE A 257 9.66 12.21 14.56
CA ILE A 257 10.53 11.28 13.85
C ILE A 257 11.65 10.70 14.74
N PRO A 258 12.34 11.46 15.60
CA PRO A 258 13.42 10.91 16.42
C PRO A 258 12.96 9.94 17.52
N LEU A 259 11.69 9.98 17.90
CA LEU A 259 11.14 9.18 19.00
C LEU A 259 11.13 7.68 18.68
N ASP A 260 11.33 6.87 19.71
CA ASP A 260 11.12 5.43 19.66
C ASP A 260 9.62 5.06 19.54
N THR A 261 9.33 3.76 19.45
CA THR A 261 7.96 3.29 19.23
C THR A 261 7.00 3.63 20.36
N GLU A 262 7.42 3.54 21.62
CA GLU A 262 6.54 3.80 22.77
C GLU A 262 6.28 5.30 22.91
N ASN A 263 7.33 6.12 22.77
CA ASN A 263 7.22 7.58 22.81
C ASN A 263 6.40 8.13 21.63
N ARG A 264 6.52 7.53 20.43
CA ARG A 264 5.65 7.88 19.29
C ARG A 264 4.19 7.58 19.56
N LYS A 265 3.86 6.45 20.20
CA LYS A 265 2.48 6.13 20.57
C LYS A 265 1.93 7.18 21.55
N ALA A 266 2.69 7.54 22.57
CA ALA A 266 2.29 8.57 23.53
C ALA A 266 2.07 9.93 22.85
N TYR A 267 3.02 10.37 22.02
CA TYR A 267 2.92 11.62 21.25
C TYR A 267 1.69 11.61 20.34
N TYR A 268 1.47 10.53 19.59
CA TYR A 268 0.31 10.38 18.72
C TYR A 268 -1.01 10.48 19.50
N MET A 269 -1.10 9.81 20.64
CA MET A 269 -2.32 9.81 21.46
C MET A 269 -2.62 11.21 22.02
N GLN A 270 -1.59 11.94 22.48
CA GLN A 270 -1.73 13.32 22.94
C GLN A 270 -2.23 14.24 21.81
N LYS A 271 -1.62 14.16 20.62
CA LYS A 271 -2.04 14.97 19.46
C LYS A 271 -3.45 14.61 19.00
N ARG A 272 -3.85 13.34 19.11
CA ARG A 272 -5.22 12.88 18.81
C ARG A 272 -6.24 13.42 19.82
N GLU A 273 -5.90 13.41 21.09
CA GLU A 273 -6.74 13.99 22.15
C GLU A 273 -6.93 15.50 21.92
N ARG A 274 -5.83 16.22 21.63
CA ARG A 274 -5.87 17.64 21.29
C ARG A 274 -6.72 17.95 20.05
N PHE A 275 -6.63 17.12 19.01
CA PHE A 275 -7.48 17.28 17.82
C PHE A 275 -8.96 17.13 18.16
N ASN A 276 -9.30 16.15 18.98
CA ASN A 276 -10.68 15.92 19.43
C ASN A 276 -11.19 17.03 20.36
N ASP A 277 -10.33 17.55 21.24
CA ASP A 277 -10.63 18.70 22.10
C ASP A 277 -10.94 19.96 21.27
N LEU A 278 -10.08 20.29 20.31
CA LEU A 278 -10.30 21.42 19.39
C LEU A 278 -11.56 21.25 18.53
N LYS A 279 -11.95 20.01 18.22
CA LYS A 279 -13.18 19.72 17.48
C LYS A 279 -14.44 19.99 18.33
N VAL A 280 -14.41 19.65 19.62
CA VAL A 280 -15.57 19.77 20.51
C VAL A 280 -15.69 21.16 21.13
N ASN A 281 -14.56 21.72 21.56
CA ASN A 281 -14.49 22.96 22.35
C ASN A 281 -13.98 24.16 21.55
N GLY A 282 -13.49 23.95 20.32
CA GLY A 282 -13.04 25.04 19.46
C GLY A 282 -14.21 25.80 18.88
N ASN A 283 -14.33 27.09 19.20
CA ASN A 283 -15.39 27.96 18.70
C ASN A 283 -15.10 28.52 17.29
N GLU A 284 -13.94 28.23 16.73
CA GLU A 284 -13.49 28.77 15.45
C GLU A 284 -13.66 27.76 14.31
N SER A 285 -14.38 28.19 13.26
CA SER A 285 -14.56 27.41 12.04
C SER A 285 -13.23 27.19 11.30
N VAL A 286 -12.32 28.18 11.39
CA VAL A 286 -10.95 28.14 10.86
C VAL A 286 -9.95 28.09 12.02
N ASN A 287 -9.12 27.05 12.09
CA ASN A 287 -8.13 26.85 13.13
C ASN A 287 -6.90 26.12 12.58
N ILE A 288 -5.74 26.77 12.65
CA ILE A 288 -4.48 26.27 12.08
C ILE A 288 -3.91 25.06 12.81
N GLU A 289 -4.04 25.01 14.14
CA GLU A 289 -3.60 23.86 14.94
C GLU A 289 -4.40 22.61 14.55
N LYS A 290 -5.72 22.74 14.38
CA LYS A 290 -6.61 21.68 13.91
C LYS A 290 -6.21 21.16 12.53
N ALA A 291 -5.82 22.05 11.61
CA ALA A 291 -5.32 21.67 10.29
C ALA A 291 -3.98 20.92 10.37
N ALA A 292 -3.01 21.42 11.14
CA ALA A 292 -1.72 20.76 11.35
C ALA A 292 -1.89 19.35 11.95
N LEU A 293 -2.76 19.22 12.95
CA LEU A 293 -3.09 17.94 13.57
C LEU A 293 -3.80 16.98 12.62
N MET A 294 -4.71 17.46 11.77
CA MET A 294 -5.35 16.63 10.75
C MET A 294 -4.34 16.02 9.78
N VAL A 295 -3.39 16.81 9.28
CA VAL A 295 -2.31 16.33 8.40
C VAL A 295 -1.43 15.34 9.15
N PHE A 296 -0.97 15.68 10.35
CA PHE A 296 -0.15 14.79 11.18
C PHE A 296 -0.83 13.43 11.41
N LEU A 297 -2.08 13.43 11.88
CA LEU A 297 -2.84 12.22 12.17
C LEU A 297 -3.03 11.39 10.91
N ASN A 298 -3.37 12.00 9.77
CA ASN A 298 -3.52 11.27 8.50
C ASN A 298 -2.20 10.62 8.05
N LYS A 299 -1.07 11.33 8.17
CA LYS A 299 0.23 10.79 7.72
C LYS A 299 0.77 9.70 8.63
N THR A 300 0.32 9.64 9.89
CA THR A 300 0.85 8.73 10.91
C THR A 300 -0.11 7.64 11.37
N CYS A 301 -1.42 7.75 11.12
CA CYS A 301 -2.42 6.76 11.51
C CYS A 301 -2.51 5.55 10.57
N PHE A 302 -3.13 4.47 11.05
CA PHE A 302 -3.33 3.25 10.27
C PHE A 302 -3.97 3.55 8.91
N ASN A 303 -3.24 3.24 7.82
CA ASN A 303 -3.59 3.45 6.42
C ASN A 303 -3.94 4.89 5.99
N GLY A 304 -3.76 5.89 6.85
CA GLY A 304 -4.17 7.27 6.55
C GLY A 304 -5.69 7.42 6.40
N LEU A 305 -6.43 6.68 7.23
CA LEU A 305 -7.89 6.77 7.30
C LEU A 305 -8.31 8.01 8.07
N PHE A 306 -9.40 8.64 7.64
CA PHE A 306 -10.17 9.53 8.48
C PHE A 306 -11.41 8.77 8.95
N ARG A 307 -11.53 8.54 10.27
CA ARG A 307 -12.69 7.85 10.87
C ARG A 307 -13.00 8.43 12.22
N VAL A 308 -14.28 8.68 12.44
CA VAL A 308 -14.83 9.16 13.70
C VAL A 308 -15.69 8.09 14.37
N ASN A 309 -15.91 8.20 15.68
CA ASN A 309 -16.90 7.41 16.40
C ASN A 309 -18.29 8.09 16.35
N LYS A 310 -19.30 7.50 17.01
CA LYS A 310 -20.65 8.07 17.12
C LYS A 310 -20.75 9.44 17.83
N LYS A 311 -19.66 9.91 18.45
CA LYS A 311 -19.54 11.23 19.07
C LYS A 311 -18.77 12.22 18.17
N GLY A 312 -18.50 11.86 16.92
CA GLY A 312 -17.74 12.67 15.98
C GLY A 312 -16.24 12.73 16.24
N LEU A 313 -15.72 11.97 17.22
CA LEU A 313 -14.32 12.02 17.62
C LEU A 313 -13.46 11.08 16.79
N PHE A 314 -12.32 11.58 16.30
CA PHE A 314 -11.35 10.81 15.55
C PHE A 314 -10.80 9.65 16.40
N ASN A 315 -10.86 8.42 15.86
CA ASN A 315 -10.58 7.20 16.62
C ASN A 315 -9.61 6.21 15.94
N VAL A 316 -8.89 6.63 14.89
CA VAL A 316 -7.94 5.75 14.20
C VAL A 316 -6.70 5.55 15.09
N PRO A 317 -6.13 4.32 15.18
CA PRO A 317 -4.89 4.09 15.89
C PRO A 317 -3.66 4.53 15.07
N MET A 318 -2.52 4.71 15.74
CA MET A 318 -1.25 4.99 15.09
C MET A 318 -0.86 3.84 14.14
N GLY A 319 -0.35 4.17 12.96
CA GLY A 319 0.22 3.21 12.02
C GLY A 319 1.67 2.85 12.36
N SER A 320 2.25 1.91 11.63
CA SER A 320 3.61 1.40 11.85
C SER A 320 4.64 1.97 10.86
N TYR A 321 4.51 3.25 10.48
CA TYR A 321 5.41 3.87 9.50
C TYR A 321 6.76 4.23 10.15
N LYS A 322 7.87 3.81 9.52
CA LYS A 322 9.22 4.10 10.03
C LYS A 322 9.57 5.59 9.92
N ASN A 323 9.37 6.15 8.72
CA ASN A 323 9.68 7.55 8.41
C ASN A 323 8.52 8.19 7.60
N PRO A 324 7.40 8.54 8.26
CA PRO A 324 6.28 9.18 7.56
C PRO A 324 6.68 10.62 7.16
N MET A 325 6.43 10.99 5.91
CA MET A 325 6.53 12.38 5.45
C MET A 325 5.30 13.14 5.95
N ILE A 326 5.45 13.85 7.07
CA ILE A 326 4.40 14.66 7.71
C ILE A 326 4.29 16.01 7.00
N CYS A 327 5.43 16.69 6.81
CA CYS A 327 5.52 17.93 6.06
C CYS A 327 6.02 17.66 4.62
N ASP A 328 5.12 17.67 3.64
CA ASP A 328 5.46 17.64 2.21
C ASP A 328 5.40 19.09 1.67
N GLU A 329 6.37 19.91 2.08
CA GLU A 329 6.38 21.35 1.82
C GLU A 329 6.24 21.70 0.33
N LYS A 330 6.99 21.03 -0.55
CA LYS A 330 6.91 21.25 -2.01
C LYS A 330 5.48 21.06 -2.51
N ASN A 331 4.80 19.99 -2.08
CA ASN A 331 3.42 19.75 -2.49
C ASN A 331 2.44 20.73 -1.83
N LEU A 332 2.60 21.04 -0.55
CA LEU A 332 1.72 21.94 0.18
C LEU A 332 1.72 23.35 -0.42
N ARG A 333 2.91 23.88 -0.78
CA ARG A 333 3.02 25.17 -1.48
C ARG A 333 2.36 25.13 -2.86
N ALA A 334 2.56 24.05 -3.61
CA ALA A 334 1.93 23.90 -4.93
C ALA A 334 0.40 23.78 -4.84
N VAL A 335 -0.12 23.08 -3.81
CA VAL A 335 -1.55 23.04 -3.51
C VAL A 335 -2.07 24.44 -3.16
N SER A 336 -1.37 25.17 -2.29
CA SER A 336 -1.73 26.53 -1.88
C SER A 336 -1.86 27.47 -3.08
N GLU A 337 -0.90 27.44 -4.01
CA GLU A 337 -0.92 28.21 -5.26
C GLU A 337 -2.16 27.90 -6.09
N LYS A 338 -2.50 26.61 -6.25
CA LYS A 338 -3.68 26.18 -7.02
C LYS A 338 -5.01 26.52 -6.36
N LEU A 339 -5.05 26.61 -5.02
CA LEU A 339 -6.28 26.91 -4.28
C LEU A 339 -6.62 28.41 -4.25
N GLN A 340 -5.73 29.32 -4.64
CA GLN A 340 -5.97 30.78 -4.54
C GLN A 340 -7.22 31.26 -5.28
N LYS A 341 -7.58 30.61 -6.39
CA LYS A 341 -8.79 30.93 -7.18
C LYS A 341 -9.98 30.01 -6.89
N VAL A 342 -9.90 29.19 -5.83
CA VAL A 342 -10.92 28.20 -5.51
C VAL A 342 -11.84 28.72 -4.40
N THR A 343 -13.14 28.67 -4.66
CA THR A 343 -14.20 28.85 -3.66
C THR A 343 -14.34 27.57 -2.85
N ILE A 344 -14.09 27.65 -1.54
CA ILE A 344 -14.03 26.49 -0.64
C ILE A 344 -15.14 26.58 0.40
N VAL A 345 -16.15 25.72 0.28
CA VAL A 345 -17.36 25.75 1.13
C VAL A 345 -17.41 24.52 2.04
N CYS A 346 -17.75 24.75 3.31
CA CYS A 346 -18.09 23.69 4.25
C CYS A 346 -19.60 23.61 4.33
N GLY A 347 -20.19 22.64 3.65
CA GLY A 347 -21.64 22.61 3.44
C GLY A 347 -22.11 21.37 2.71
N ASP A 348 -23.42 21.25 2.61
CA ASP A 348 -24.05 20.17 1.86
C ASP A 348 -23.88 20.39 0.35
N TYR A 349 -23.83 19.31 -0.44
CA TYR A 349 -23.68 19.38 -1.89
C TYR A 349 -24.77 20.23 -2.56
N ARG A 350 -25.96 20.34 -1.98
CA ARG A 350 -27.07 21.16 -2.47
C ARG A 350 -26.73 22.65 -2.53
N GLU A 351 -25.81 23.13 -1.69
CA GLU A 351 -25.36 24.53 -1.70
C GLU A 351 -24.57 24.89 -2.97
N SER A 352 -24.09 23.89 -3.71
CA SER A 352 -23.42 24.13 -5.00
C SER A 352 -24.38 24.57 -6.11
N ALA A 353 -25.70 24.49 -5.90
CA ALA A 353 -26.71 24.77 -6.91
C ALA A 353 -26.58 26.18 -7.52
N ASP A 354 -26.26 27.18 -6.70
CA ASP A 354 -26.18 28.58 -7.15
C ASP A 354 -24.91 28.85 -7.99
N PHE A 355 -23.87 28.04 -7.81
CA PHE A 355 -22.66 28.09 -8.60
C PHE A 355 -22.82 27.39 -9.96
N ILE A 356 -23.61 26.31 -10.00
CA ILE A 356 -23.73 25.43 -11.17
C ILE A 356 -24.66 26.04 -12.23
N ASP A 357 -24.11 26.25 -13.42
CA ASP A 357 -24.77 26.78 -14.62
C ASP A 357 -24.39 25.99 -15.90
N GLU A 358 -24.83 26.44 -17.07
CA GLU A 358 -24.57 25.80 -18.36
C GLU A 358 -23.10 25.81 -18.82
N ASN A 359 -22.24 26.57 -18.13
CA ASN A 359 -20.80 26.69 -18.40
C ASN A 359 -19.96 25.88 -17.40
N THR A 360 -20.62 25.08 -16.54
CA THR A 360 -20.00 24.35 -15.46
C THR A 360 -19.84 22.87 -15.78
N PHE A 361 -18.63 22.34 -15.58
CA PHE A 361 -18.39 20.91 -15.43
C PHE A 361 -18.48 20.54 -13.94
N VAL A 362 -19.30 19.54 -13.61
CA VAL A 362 -19.54 19.11 -12.23
C VAL A 362 -19.09 17.67 -12.08
N TYR A 363 -18.25 17.41 -11.08
CA TYR A 363 -17.87 16.06 -10.69
C TYR A 363 -18.41 15.74 -9.30
N PHE A 364 -19.27 14.71 -9.21
CA PHE A 364 -19.78 14.21 -7.94
C PHE A 364 -19.11 12.88 -7.55
N ASP A 365 -18.59 12.81 -6.33
CA ASP A 365 -18.05 11.60 -5.73
C ASP A 365 -18.64 11.36 -4.33
N PRO A 366 -19.95 11.06 -4.25
CA PRO A 366 -20.62 10.90 -2.97
C PRO A 366 -20.08 9.66 -2.21
N PRO A 367 -20.32 9.59 -0.89
CA PRO A 367 -20.11 8.35 -0.17
C PRO A 367 -20.87 7.19 -0.83
N TYR A 368 -20.21 6.05 -1.01
CA TYR A 368 -20.80 4.89 -1.67
C TYR A 368 -21.95 4.29 -0.87
N ARG A 369 -22.97 3.79 -1.58
CA ARG A 369 -24.10 3.07 -1.00
C ARG A 369 -23.61 1.90 -0.13
N PRO A 370 -24.03 1.80 1.15
CA PRO A 370 -23.66 0.68 2.00
C PRO A 370 -24.18 -0.66 1.44
N ILE A 371 -23.30 -1.65 1.26
CA ILE A 371 -23.65 -2.95 0.63
C ILE A 371 -24.07 -4.01 1.67
N THR A 372 -23.76 -3.81 2.96
CA THR A 372 -24.15 -4.73 4.06
C THR A 372 -24.42 -3.95 5.36
N ASP A 373 -25.17 -4.53 6.30
CA ASP A 373 -25.36 -3.97 7.66
C ASP A 373 -24.02 -3.76 8.40
N THR A 374 -23.03 -4.62 8.15
CA THR A 374 -21.65 -4.43 8.66
C THR A 374 -20.91 -3.28 7.98
N ALA A 375 -21.21 -2.98 6.71
CA ALA A 375 -20.66 -1.81 6.03
C ALA A 375 -21.26 -0.49 6.56
N SER A 376 -22.54 -0.53 6.97
CA SER A 376 -23.22 0.54 7.72
C SER A 376 -22.52 0.81 9.07
N PHE A 377 -22.01 -0.22 9.75
CA PHE A 377 -21.22 -0.07 10.98
C PHE A 377 -19.83 0.59 10.76
N THR A 378 -19.26 0.48 9.56
CA THR A 378 -17.99 1.14 9.18
C THR A 378 -18.15 2.53 8.57
N ALA A 379 -19.38 3.07 8.49
CA ALA A 379 -19.63 4.39 7.91
C ALA A 379 -18.69 5.45 8.52
N TYR A 380 -17.94 6.12 7.66
CA TYR A 380 -16.84 7.02 8.00
C TYR A 380 -17.31 8.47 8.30
N THR A 381 -18.62 8.67 8.47
CA THR A 381 -19.30 9.95 8.67
C THR A 381 -20.48 9.78 9.64
N GLU A 382 -20.80 10.82 10.42
CA GLU A 382 -21.96 10.82 11.35
C GLU A 382 -23.30 10.69 10.62
N ASN A 383 -23.36 11.09 9.34
CA ASN A 383 -24.51 10.97 8.47
C ASN A 383 -24.34 9.77 7.52
N LEU A 384 -25.25 8.80 7.62
CA LEU A 384 -25.34 7.68 6.68
C LEU A 384 -25.86 8.18 5.32
N PHE A 385 -25.07 7.99 4.27
CA PHE A 385 -25.49 8.27 2.89
C PHE A 385 -26.16 7.01 2.31
N ASN A 386 -27.40 6.78 2.74
CA ASN A 386 -28.22 5.62 2.42
C ASN A 386 -28.92 5.74 1.05
N ASP A 387 -29.81 4.80 0.74
CA ASP A 387 -30.56 4.78 -0.52
C ASP A 387 -31.38 6.05 -0.75
N ASP A 388 -32.02 6.58 0.30
CA ASP A 388 -32.78 7.84 0.22
C ASP A 388 -31.86 9.02 -0.15
N ALA A 389 -30.70 9.14 0.49
CA ALA A 389 -29.72 10.18 0.16
C ALA A 389 -29.16 10.03 -1.27
N GLN A 390 -28.98 8.79 -1.76
CA GLN A 390 -28.58 8.55 -3.15
C GLN A 390 -29.69 8.97 -4.13
N ILE A 391 -30.96 8.74 -3.80
CA ILE A 391 -32.11 9.19 -4.60
C ILE A 391 -32.20 10.72 -4.61
N GLU A 392 -31.99 11.38 -3.47
CA GLU A 392 -31.96 12.83 -3.37
C GLU A 392 -30.83 13.44 -4.21
N LEU A 393 -29.65 12.81 -4.22
CA LEU A 393 -28.55 13.21 -5.09
C LEU A 393 -28.89 13.03 -6.57
N ALA A 394 -29.53 11.94 -6.96
CA ALA A 394 -29.95 11.73 -8.36
C ALA A 394 -30.94 12.81 -8.82
N ARG A 395 -31.92 13.17 -7.98
CA ARG A 395 -32.85 14.28 -8.27
C ARG A 395 -32.12 15.62 -8.39
N PHE A 396 -31.17 15.88 -7.51
CA PHE A 396 -30.35 17.10 -7.58
C PHE A 396 -29.54 17.16 -8.88
N VAL A 397 -28.96 16.03 -9.30
CA VAL A 397 -28.25 15.89 -10.58
C VAL A 397 -29.19 16.20 -11.74
N ASP A 398 -30.41 15.67 -11.76
CA ASP A 398 -31.39 15.96 -12.81
C ASP A 398 -31.70 17.47 -12.89
N ASP A 399 -31.78 18.15 -11.75
CA ASP A 399 -32.01 19.59 -11.72
C ASP A 399 -30.80 20.39 -12.21
N MET A 400 -29.57 19.94 -11.96
CA MET A 400 -28.36 20.54 -12.51
C MET A 400 -28.22 20.26 -14.02
N ASP A 401 -28.65 19.09 -14.50
CA ASP A 401 -28.70 18.76 -15.92
C ASP A 401 -29.66 19.69 -16.67
N LYS A 402 -30.84 19.99 -16.09
CA LYS A 402 -31.80 20.97 -16.64
C LYS A 402 -31.22 22.38 -16.74
N LYS A 403 -30.26 22.74 -15.88
CA LYS A 403 -29.51 24.02 -15.99
C LYS A 403 -28.50 24.02 -17.14
N GLY A 404 -28.24 22.86 -17.76
CA GLY A 404 -27.31 22.72 -18.87
C GLY A 404 -25.88 22.37 -18.48
N ALA A 405 -25.63 22.06 -17.20
CA ALA A 405 -24.31 21.69 -16.70
C ALA A 405 -23.82 20.37 -17.31
N LYS A 406 -22.50 20.16 -17.34
CA LYS A 406 -21.88 18.89 -17.78
C LYS A 406 -21.47 18.09 -16.57
N ILE A 407 -22.14 16.96 -16.36
CA ILE A 407 -22.10 16.23 -15.09
C ILE A 407 -21.43 14.88 -15.29
N VAL A 408 -20.54 14.53 -14.36
CA VAL A 408 -19.97 13.20 -14.20
C VAL A 408 -20.11 12.80 -12.74
N ILE A 409 -20.57 11.58 -12.49
CA ILE A 409 -20.74 11.02 -11.15
C ILE A 409 -19.96 9.72 -11.08
N SER A 410 -19.30 9.50 -9.94
CA SER A 410 -18.67 8.22 -9.65
C SER A 410 -19.38 7.51 -8.49
N ASN A 411 -19.48 6.18 -8.56
CA ASN A 411 -20.01 5.38 -7.46
C ASN A 411 -19.47 3.94 -7.51
N SER A 412 -19.60 3.17 -6.43
CA SER A 412 -19.36 1.73 -6.51
C SER A 412 -20.49 1.01 -7.25
N ASP A 413 -20.16 0.01 -8.06
CA ASP A 413 -21.18 -0.84 -8.69
C ASP A 413 -21.75 -1.85 -7.65
N PRO A 414 -23.03 -1.79 -7.27
CA PRO A 414 -23.63 -2.75 -6.34
C PRO A 414 -23.66 -4.16 -6.95
N LYS A 415 -23.57 -4.27 -8.29
CA LYS A 415 -23.41 -5.54 -9.01
C LYS A 415 -22.11 -6.27 -8.72
N ASN A 416 -21.16 -5.63 -8.03
CA ASN A 416 -20.00 -6.34 -7.47
C ASN A 416 -20.39 -7.34 -6.38
N SER A 417 -21.52 -7.15 -5.71
CA SER A 417 -21.98 -8.00 -4.61
C SER A 417 -23.29 -8.70 -4.92
N ASN A 418 -24.20 -8.05 -5.64
CA ASN A 418 -25.45 -8.65 -6.10
C ASN A 418 -25.70 -8.27 -7.57
N THR A 419 -25.58 -9.22 -8.49
CA THR A 419 -25.71 -8.97 -9.94
C THR A 419 -27.07 -8.41 -10.36
N ASP A 420 -28.11 -8.67 -9.55
CA ASP A 420 -29.49 -8.24 -9.81
C ASP A 420 -29.82 -6.89 -9.15
N ASP A 421 -28.83 -6.26 -8.51
CA ASP A 421 -29.00 -4.93 -7.91
C ASP A 421 -28.86 -3.84 -8.99
N ASP A 422 -29.99 -3.48 -9.59
CA ASP A 422 -30.13 -2.42 -10.60
C ASP A 422 -30.38 -1.03 -9.99
N PHE A 423 -30.09 -0.81 -8.69
CA PHE A 423 -30.44 0.44 -8.00
C PHE A 423 -29.97 1.69 -8.75
N PHE A 424 -28.68 1.77 -9.08
CA PHE A 424 -28.12 2.92 -9.81
C PHE A 424 -28.54 2.97 -11.27
N ASP A 425 -28.77 1.83 -11.91
CA ASP A 425 -29.30 1.79 -13.29
C ASP A 425 -30.71 2.40 -13.35
N ASN A 426 -31.51 2.21 -12.30
CA ASN A 426 -32.86 2.77 -12.19
C ASN A 426 -32.86 4.26 -11.85
N ILE A 427 -32.12 4.70 -10.82
CA ILE A 427 -32.17 6.12 -10.40
C ILE A 427 -31.44 7.06 -11.36
N TYR A 428 -30.52 6.54 -12.18
CA TYR A 428 -29.82 7.30 -13.23
C TYR A 428 -30.24 6.85 -14.64
N SER A 429 -31.46 6.35 -14.83
CA SER A 429 -31.92 5.79 -16.11
C SER A 429 -31.91 6.78 -17.29
N ALA A 430 -31.96 8.09 -16.99
CA ALA A 430 -31.86 9.15 -18.00
C ALA A 430 -30.41 9.46 -18.43
N HIS A 431 -29.42 8.89 -17.73
CA HIS A 431 -28.00 9.16 -17.91
C HIS A 431 -27.27 7.97 -18.55
N LYS A 432 -26.07 8.23 -19.08
CA LYS A 432 -25.19 7.20 -19.61
C LYS A 432 -24.37 6.59 -18.48
N ILE A 433 -24.51 5.29 -18.26
CA ILE A 433 -23.78 4.55 -17.22
C ILE A 433 -22.65 3.72 -17.84
N LYS A 434 -21.41 4.03 -17.49
CA LYS A 434 -20.22 3.27 -17.87
C LYS A 434 -19.65 2.55 -16.65
N ARG A 435 -19.47 1.22 -16.77
CA ARG A 435 -18.78 0.40 -15.76
C ARG A 435 -17.29 0.30 -16.08
N VAL A 436 -16.44 0.69 -15.14
CA VAL A 436 -14.98 0.68 -15.28
C VAL A 436 -14.33 -0.22 -14.25
N GLU A 437 -13.24 -0.90 -14.60
CA GLU A 437 -12.51 -1.75 -13.66
C GLU A 437 -11.59 -0.90 -12.75
N ALA A 438 -11.72 -1.08 -11.44
CA ALA A 438 -10.84 -0.51 -10.42
C ALA A 438 -10.19 -1.62 -9.59
N THR A 439 -8.95 -1.41 -9.14
CA THR A 439 -8.23 -2.40 -8.32
C THR A 439 -8.38 -2.07 -6.83
N ARG A 440 -9.16 -2.84 -6.07
CA ARG A 440 -9.23 -2.66 -4.60
C ARG A 440 -8.00 -3.25 -3.93
N MET A 441 -7.05 -2.40 -3.55
CA MET A 441 -5.87 -2.82 -2.77
C MET A 441 -6.14 -2.89 -1.25
N ILE A 442 -7.24 -2.29 -0.76
CA ILE A 442 -7.54 -2.19 0.68
C ILE A 442 -8.79 -3.03 0.97
N ASN A 443 -8.59 -4.28 1.35
CA ASN A 443 -9.59 -5.12 2.02
C ASN A 443 -8.92 -5.90 3.15
N CYS A 444 -9.58 -5.96 4.31
CA CYS A 444 -9.14 -6.73 5.47
C CYS A 444 -9.05 -8.23 5.16
N ASN A 445 -9.90 -8.73 4.26
CA ASN A 445 -9.82 -10.09 3.73
C ASN A 445 -8.94 -10.11 2.46
N SER A 446 -7.93 -10.98 2.43
CA SER A 446 -7.04 -11.18 1.28
C SER A 446 -7.70 -11.82 0.07
N GLU A 447 -8.76 -12.62 0.26
CA GLU A 447 -9.48 -13.31 -0.83
C GLU A 447 -10.47 -12.40 -1.54
N ALA A 448 -10.96 -11.34 -0.86
CA ALA A 448 -11.82 -10.31 -1.43
C ALA A 448 -11.03 -9.17 -2.12
N ARG A 449 -9.72 -9.37 -2.36
CA ARG A 449 -8.90 -8.44 -3.16
C ARG A 449 -8.96 -8.86 -4.62
N GLY A 450 -9.55 -8.02 -5.47
CA GLY A 450 -9.75 -8.28 -6.89
C GLY A 450 -10.08 -7.02 -7.67
N LYS A 451 -10.36 -7.19 -8.96
CA LYS A 451 -10.94 -6.13 -9.79
C LYS A 451 -12.40 -5.95 -9.38
N ILE A 452 -12.75 -4.76 -8.91
CA ILE A 452 -14.14 -4.35 -8.71
C ILE A 452 -14.54 -3.43 -9.85
N LYS A 453 -15.84 -3.34 -10.11
CA LYS A 453 -16.41 -2.35 -11.03
C LYS A 453 -16.77 -1.08 -10.28
N GLU A 454 -16.46 0.06 -10.84
CA GLU A 454 -16.99 1.36 -10.44
C GLU A 454 -17.88 1.90 -11.58
N LEU A 455 -18.85 2.72 -11.22
CA LEU A 455 -19.74 3.39 -12.14
C LEU A 455 -19.19 4.79 -12.42
N LEU A 456 -19.17 5.17 -13.70
CA LEU A 456 -19.06 6.54 -14.16
C LEU A 456 -20.34 6.87 -14.91
N ILE A 457 -21.08 7.87 -14.44
CA ILE A 457 -22.41 8.22 -14.93
C ILE A 457 -22.33 9.64 -15.50
N SER A 458 -22.81 9.87 -16.73
CA SER A 458 -22.75 11.19 -17.40
C SER A 458 -24.04 11.57 -18.13
N ASN A 459 -24.29 12.87 -18.29
CA ASN A 459 -25.40 13.41 -19.10
C ASN A 459 -25.01 13.70 -20.56
N PHE A 460 -23.83 13.28 -21.02
CA PHE A 460 -23.35 13.49 -22.39
C PHE A 460 -22.53 12.32 -22.91
#